data_AF-K6U3W5-F1
#
_entry.id   AF-K6U3W5-F1
#
_cell.length_a   1.000
_cell.length_b   1.000
_cell.length_c   1.000
_cell.angle_alpha   90.00
_cell.angle_beta   90.00
_cell.angle_gamma   90.00
#
_symmetry.space_group_name_H-M   'P 1'
#
loop_
_entity.id
_entity.type
_entity.pdbx_description
1 polymer ?
#
loop_
_entity_poly.entity_id
_entity_poly.type
_entity_poly.pdbx_seq_one_letter_code
_entity_poly.pdbx_strand_id
1 'polypeptide(L)'
;MVWEQLSQITNSKILDFGSGFEITANHLAKSNNVLAIEPDAKMVEKRMCKNNYQQIIGDIGQLKQLEDNSFDVVVCHNVLESVKERKDLFRKI
;
A
#
# COMPACT_ATOMS: atom_id res chain seq x y z
N MET A 1 2.05 -11.54 -10.61
CA MET A 1 2.30 -10.53 -9.54
C MET A 1 0.96 -9.92 -9.11
N VAL A 2 0.82 -9.39 -7.88
CA VAL A 2 -0.50 -8.97 -7.33
C VAL A 2 -1.24 -7.98 -8.24
N TRP A 3 -0.54 -7.02 -8.84
CA TRP A 3 -1.18 -6.03 -9.74
C TRP A 3 -1.83 -6.63 -10.98
N GLU A 4 -1.45 -7.82 -11.44
CA GLU A 4 -2.06 -8.45 -12.63
C GLU A 4 -3.53 -8.81 -12.38
N GLN A 5 -3.84 -9.16 -11.13
CA GLN A 5 -5.21 -9.42 -10.66
C GLN A 5 -6.04 -8.13 -10.54
N LEU A 6 -5.37 -6.97 -10.49
CA LEU A 6 -5.97 -5.63 -10.34
C LEU A 6 -5.96 -4.84 -11.65
N SER A 7 -5.69 -5.49 -12.79
CA SER A 7 -5.51 -4.83 -14.10
C SER A 7 -6.71 -4.02 -14.59
N GLN A 8 -7.92 -4.32 -14.10
CA GLN A 8 -9.14 -3.59 -14.43
C GLN A 8 -9.39 -2.37 -13.53
N ILE A 9 -8.60 -2.21 -12.45
CA ILE A 9 -8.78 -1.13 -11.47
C ILE A 9 -8.06 0.12 -11.98
N THR A 10 -8.86 1.13 -12.33
CA THR A 10 -8.40 2.42 -12.84
C THR A 10 -9.21 3.54 -12.19
N ASN A 11 -8.66 4.77 -12.19
CA ASN A 11 -9.25 5.97 -11.59
C ASN A 11 -9.70 5.78 -10.13
N SER A 12 -9.04 4.88 -9.39
CA SER A 12 -9.36 4.55 -8.01
C SER A 12 -8.33 5.14 -7.05
N LYS A 13 -8.72 5.34 -5.79
CA LYS A 13 -7.81 5.66 -4.69
C LYS A 13 -7.43 4.36 -3.97
N ILE A 14 -6.15 4.03 -4.02
CA ILE A 14 -5.61 2.74 -3.58
C ILE A 14 -4.64 2.92 -2.42
N LEU A 15 -4.77 2.09 -1.41
CA LEU A 15 -3.78 1.91 -0.35
C LEU A 15 -2.98 0.63 -0.61
N ASP A 16 -1.65 0.72 -0.69
CA ASP A 16 -0.72 -0.41 -0.76
C ASP A 16 0.02 -0.52 0.59
N PHE A 17 -0.44 -1.40 1.47
CA PHE A 17 0.09 -1.54 2.83
C PHE A 17 1.11 -2.68 2.92
N GLY A 18 2.30 -2.33 3.43
CA GLY A 18 3.56 -3.10 3.36
C GLY A 18 4.02 -3.33 1.93
N SER A 19 4.17 -2.22 1.23
CA SER A 19 4.49 -2.15 -0.20
C SER A 19 5.90 -2.63 -0.56
N GLY A 20 6.79 -2.84 0.42
CA GLY A 20 8.17 -3.29 0.21
C GLY A 20 8.97 -2.33 -0.69
N PHE A 21 9.48 -2.82 -1.83
CA PHE A 21 10.18 -2.01 -2.83
C PHE A 21 9.25 -1.16 -3.72
N GLU A 22 7.96 -1.13 -3.41
CA GLU A 22 6.94 -0.29 -4.04
C GLU A 22 6.73 -0.61 -5.52
N ILE A 23 7.00 -1.85 -5.93
CA ILE A 23 6.81 -2.32 -7.31
C ILE A 23 5.31 -2.32 -7.65
N THR A 24 4.47 -2.80 -6.73
CA THR A 24 3.00 -2.80 -6.90
C THR A 24 2.45 -1.38 -6.90
N ALA A 25 2.75 -0.58 -5.88
CA ALA A 25 2.38 0.84 -5.81
C ALA A 25 2.74 1.60 -7.09
N ASN A 26 3.99 1.49 -7.55
CA ASN A 26 4.46 2.15 -8.76
C ASN A 26 3.71 1.66 -10.01
N HIS A 27 3.37 0.37 -10.10
CA HIS A 27 2.60 -0.14 -11.24
C HIS A 27 1.17 0.41 -11.24
N LEU A 28 0.49 0.37 -10.10
CA LEU A 28 -0.90 0.81 -9.97
C LEU A 28 -1.05 2.33 -10.17
N ALA A 29 -0.03 3.10 -9.81
CA ALA A 29 0.03 4.56 -9.95
C ALA A 29 -0.02 5.08 -11.40
N LYS A 30 0.06 4.20 -12.40
CA LYS A 30 -0.11 4.59 -13.81
C LYS A 30 -1.49 5.16 -14.12
N SER A 31 -2.51 4.70 -13.40
CA SER A 31 -3.91 5.01 -13.68
C SER A 31 -4.73 5.24 -12.41
N ASN A 32 -4.10 5.29 -11.24
CA ASN A 32 -4.76 5.36 -9.95
C ASN A 32 -4.04 6.36 -9.03
N ASN A 33 -4.74 6.86 -8.03
CA ASN A 33 -4.13 7.61 -6.93
C ASN A 33 -3.69 6.61 -5.85
N VAL A 34 -2.38 6.47 -5.63
CA VAL A 34 -1.83 5.43 -4.76
C VAL A 34 -1.14 6.05 -3.55
N LEU A 35 -1.46 5.53 -2.37
CA LEU A 35 -0.70 5.71 -1.15
C LEU A 35 -0.03 4.37 -0.77
N ALA A 36 1.29 4.38 -0.60
CA ALA A 36 2.09 3.25 -0.17
C ALA A 36 2.56 3.46 1.28
N ILE A 37 2.45 2.44 2.11
CA ILE A 37 2.95 2.44 3.49
C ILE A 37 3.92 1.27 3.65
N GLU A 38 5.16 1.55 4.06
CA GLU A 38 6.18 0.53 4.29
C GLU A 38 7.03 0.91 5.53
N PRO A 39 7.17 0.03 6.54
CA PRO A 39 7.98 0.33 7.71
C PRO A 39 9.49 0.32 7.45
N ASP A 40 10.00 -0.47 6.51
CA ASP A 40 11.45 -0.55 6.25
C ASP A 40 11.92 0.61 5.35
N ALA A 41 12.47 1.65 5.99
CA ALA A 41 13.06 2.80 5.33
C ALA A 41 14.14 2.44 4.30
N LYS A 42 14.88 1.33 4.47
CA LYS A 42 15.91 0.91 3.50
C LYS A 42 15.30 0.33 2.22
N MET A 43 14.12 -0.28 2.31
CA MET A 43 13.38 -0.73 1.12
C MET A 43 12.80 0.47 0.39
N VAL A 44 12.24 1.42 1.13
CA VAL A 44 11.70 2.69 0.61
C VAL A 44 12.78 3.52 -0.09
N GLU A 45 14.01 3.57 0.44
CA GLU A 45 15.12 4.26 -0.22
C GLU A 45 15.44 3.66 -1.60
N LYS A 46 15.21 2.36 -1.78
CA LYS A 46 15.45 1.60 -3.02
C LYS A 46 14.20 1.43 -3.87
N ARG A 47 13.15 2.20 -3.58
CA ARG A 47 11.84 2.07 -4.21
C ARG A 47 11.84 2.36 -5.71
N MET A 48 10.83 1.85 -6.39
CA MET A 48 10.59 2.15 -7.81
C MET A 48 9.84 3.48 -8.00
N CYS A 49 10.54 4.57 -8.34
CA CYS A 49 9.94 5.90 -8.55
C CYS A 49 9.58 6.21 -10.02
N LYS A 50 9.06 5.26 -10.82
CA LYS A 50 8.75 5.54 -12.25
C LYS A 50 7.45 6.33 -12.44
N ASN A 51 6.48 6.16 -11.56
CA ASN A 51 5.20 6.84 -11.54
C ASN A 51 5.02 7.59 -10.22
N ASN A 52 4.08 8.53 -10.19
CA ASN A 52 3.86 9.36 -9.01
C ASN A 52 2.86 8.70 -8.06
N TYR A 53 3.27 8.48 -6.82
CA TYR A 53 2.43 7.97 -5.74
C TYR A 53 2.93 8.56 -4.42
N GLN A 54 2.05 8.58 -3.42
CA GLN A 54 2.41 9.02 -2.08
C GLN A 54 3.04 7.86 -1.32
N GLN A 55 4.07 8.16 -0.52
CA GLN A 55 4.81 7.16 0.24
C GLN A 55 4.95 7.62 1.68
N ILE A 56 4.59 6.75 2.62
CA ILE A 56 4.74 6.97 4.06
C ILE A 56 5.60 5.85 4.64
N ILE A 57 6.67 6.21 5.33
CA ILE A 57 7.42 5.25 6.15
C ILE A 57 6.65 5.03 7.45
N GLY A 58 6.15 3.82 7.67
CA GLY A 58 5.42 3.50 8.90
C GLY A 58 4.69 2.18 8.86
N ASP A 59 4.00 1.87 9.94
CA ASP A 59 3.31 0.60 10.19
C ASP A 59 1.80 0.80 10.36
N ILE A 60 1.15 -0.11 11.08
CA ILE A 60 -0.28 -0.03 11.39
C ILE A 60 -0.65 1.27 12.14
N GLY A 61 0.28 1.91 12.83
CA GLY A 61 0.06 3.20 13.48
C GLY A 61 -0.25 4.32 12.48
N GLN A 62 0.37 4.30 11.28
CA GLN A 62 0.04 5.22 10.20
C GLN A 62 -1.31 4.87 9.57
N LEU A 63 -1.58 3.58 9.39
CA LEU A 63 -2.87 3.12 8.90
C LEU A 63 -4.03 3.59 9.80
N LYS A 64 -3.86 3.51 11.13
CA LYS A 64 -4.86 3.94 12.12
C LYS A 64 -5.17 5.45 12.07
N GLN A 65 -4.26 6.27 11.53
CA GLN A 65 -4.45 7.72 11.38
C GLN A 65 -5.19 8.10 10.09
N LEU A 66 -5.30 7.19 9.11
CA LEU A 66 -6.06 7.44 7.89
C LEU A 66 -7.56 7.47 8.19
N GLU A 67 -8.28 8.32 7.48
CA GLU A 67 -9.75 8.39 7.55
C GLU A 67 -10.37 7.07 7.09
N ASP A 68 -11.41 6.63 7.81
CA ASP A 68 -12.18 5.45 7.43
C ASP A 68 -12.89 5.67 6.09
N ASN A 69 -13.08 4.60 5.31
CA ASN A 69 -13.75 4.63 3.99
C ASN A 69 -13.15 5.63 2.98
N SER A 70 -11.84 5.89 3.08
CA SER A 70 -11.16 6.87 2.23
C SER A 70 -10.41 6.26 1.04
N PHE A 71 -10.46 4.94 0.86
CA PHE A 71 -9.84 4.20 -0.24
C PHE A 71 -10.85 3.25 -0.87
N ASP A 72 -10.83 3.15 -2.20
CA ASP A 72 -11.69 2.23 -2.96
C ASP A 72 -11.14 0.79 -2.90
N VAL A 73 -9.81 0.68 -2.81
CA VAL A 73 -9.09 -0.61 -2.82
C VAL A 73 -7.97 -0.57 -1.81
N VAL A 74 -7.87 -1.63 -1.00
CA VAL A 74 -6.72 -1.86 -0.12
C VAL A 74 -6.00 -3.12 -0.57
N VAL A 75 -4.70 -2.98 -0.84
CA VAL A 75 -3.80 -4.08 -1.16
C VAL A 75 -2.94 -4.34 0.07
N CYS A 76 -3.05 -5.56 0.61
CA CYS A 76 -2.19 -6.06 1.67
C CYS A 76 -1.53 -7.34 1.17
N HIS A 77 -0.27 -7.27 0.75
CA HIS A 77 0.44 -8.43 0.23
C HIS A 77 1.81 -8.57 0.89
N ASN A 78 2.16 -9.79 1.32
CA ASN A 78 3.40 -10.13 2.05
C ASN A 78 3.54 -9.55 3.48
N VAL A 79 2.44 -9.07 4.08
CA VAL A 79 2.44 -8.42 5.42
C VAL A 79 1.85 -9.29 6.52
N LEU A 80 1.01 -10.27 6.18
CA LEU A 80 0.21 -11.01 7.17
C LEU A 80 1.04 -11.96 8.04
N GLU A 81 2.22 -12.37 7.60
CA GLU A 81 3.16 -13.17 8.40
C GLU A 81 3.94 -12.35 9.42
N SER A 82 4.12 -11.04 9.18
CA SER A 82 5.00 -10.16 9.98
C SER A 82 4.25 -9.27 10.97
N VAL A 83 2.94 -9.06 10.78
CA VAL A 83 2.13 -8.23 11.69
C VAL A 83 1.69 -9.05 12.90
N LYS A 84 2.21 -8.69 14.09
CA LYS A 84 1.79 -9.28 15.38
C LYS A 84 0.30 -9.06 15.66
N GLU A 85 -0.27 -7.96 15.13
CA GLU A 85 -1.63 -7.48 15.41
C GLU A 85 -2.59 -7.68 14.22
N ARG A 86 -2.64 -8.90 13.65
CA ARG A 86 -3.51 -9.21 12.50
C ARG A 86 -4.97 -8.80 12.69
N LYS A 87 -5.52 -8.97 13.91
CA LYS A 87 -6.91 -8.61 14.23
C LYS A 87 -7.17 -7.11 14.08
N ASP A 88 -6.21 -6.28 14.48
CA ASP A 88 -6.33 -4.83 14.37
C ASP A 88 -6.27 -4.37 12.91
N LEU A 89 -5.42 -5.02 12.11
CA LEU A 89 -5.33 -4.76 10.68
C LEU A 89 -6.67 -5.04 10.01
N PHE A 90 -7.23 -6.25 10.16
CA PHE A 90 -8.52 -6.63 9.57
C PHE A 90 -9.73 -5.83 10.07
N ARG A 91 -9.62 -5.15 11.22
CA ARG A 91 -10.69 -4.26 11.69
C ARG A 91 -10.67 -2.91 10.97
N LYS A 92 -9.52 -2.54 10.41
CA LYS A 92 -9.28 -1.21 9.83
C LYS A 92 -9.37 -1.21 8.30
N ILE A 93 -9.01 -2.31 7.66
CA ILE A 93 -9.14 -2.51 6.20
C ILE A 93 -10.45 -3.24 5.88
#